data_AF-A0A662GS34-F1
#
_entry.id   AF-A0A662GS34-F1
#
_cell.length_a   1.000
_cell.length_b   1.000
_cell.length_c   1.000
_cell.angle_alpha   90.00
_cell.angle_beta   90.00
_cell.angle_gamma   90.00
#
_symmetry.space_group_name_H-M   'P 1'
#
loop_
_entity.id
_entity.type
_entity.pdbx_description
1 polymer ?
#
loop_
_entity_poly.entity_id
_entity_poly.type
_entity_poly.pdbx_seq_one_letter_code
_entity_poly.pdbx_strand_id
1 'polypeptide(L)' 'MRGDIIPKPTFKIENVVASVTLNQTLNLEKIAERVPNAEYSPEHPRH' A
#
# COMPACT_ATOMS: atom_id res chain seq x y z
N MET A 1 -40.77 9.03 -28.75
CA MET A 1 -40.07 9.21 -27.46
C MET A 1 -38.71 8.54 -27.58
N ARG A 2 -37.61 9.30 -27.51
CA ARG A 2 -36.26 8.74 -27.53
C ARG A 2 -36.06 8.03 -26.19
N GLY A 3 -35.87 6.71 -26.22
CA GLY A 3 -35.49 5.96 -25.02
C GLY A 3 -34.08 6.38 -24.66
N ASP A 4 -33.95 7.22 -23.64
CA ASP A 4 -32.66 7.67 -23.17
C ASP A 4 -31.84 6.46 -22.72
N ILE A 5 -30.81 6.14 -23.49
CA ILE A 5 -29.80 5.14 -23.14
C ILE A 5 -29.04 5.66 -21.91
N ILE A 6 -29.35 5.10 -20.74
CA ILE A 6 -28.60 5.40 -19.52
C ILE A 6 -27.24 4.69 -19.65
N PRO A 7 -26.11 5.42 -19.79
CA PRO A 7 -24.81 4.78 -19.89
C PRO A 7 -24.49 4.05 -18.59
N LYS A 8 -23.99 2.82 -18.71
CA LYS A 8 -23.60 2.03 -17.53
C LYS A 8 -22.40 2.71 -16.85
N PRO A 9 -22.42 2.86 -15.51
CA PRO A 9 -21.30 3.43 -14.79
C PRO A 9 -20.05 2.55 -14.95
N THR A 10 -18.89 3.18 -15.07
CA THR A 10 -17.59 2.51 -15.12
C THR A 10 -16.85 2.83 -13.84
N PHE A 11 -16.21 1.83 -13.23
CA PHE A 11 -15.48 1.99 -11.97
C PHE A 11 -13.98 1.80 -12.22
N LYS A 12 -13.16 2.65 -11.59
CA LYS A 12 -11.71 2.51 -11.55
C LYS A 12 -11.27 2.53 -10.09
N ILE A 13 -10.47 1.55 -9.71
CA ILE A 13 -9.89 1.47 -8.37
C ILE A 13 -8.58 2.27 -8.42
N GLU A 14 -8.48 3.28 -7.57
CA GLU A 14 -7.31 4.16 -7.52
C GLU A 14 -6.23 3.67 -6.56
N ASN A 15 -6.64 3.04 -5.45
CA ASN A 15 -5.71 2.49 -4.47
C ASN A 15 -6.37 1.33 -3.69
N VAL A 16 -5.54 0.41 -3.22
CA VAL A 16 -5.95 -0.68 -2.30
C VAL A 16 -4.94 -0.74 -1.17
N VAL A 17 -5.42 -0.73 0.07
CA VAL A 17 -4.61 -0.90 1.28
C VAL A 17 -5.00 -2.21 1.93
N ALA A 18 -4.01 -3.04 2.27
CA ALA A 18 -4.20 -4.29 2.99
C ALA A 18 -3.16 -4.41 4.11
N SER A 19 -3.53 -5.12 5.17
CA SER A 19 -2.67 -5.38 6.33
C SER A 19 -2.49 -6.87 6.53
N VAL A 20 -1.28 -7.29 6.89
CA VAL A 20 -0.94 -8.69 7.17
C VAL A 20 -0.16 -8.77 8.47
N THR A 21 -0.43 -9.82 9.26
CA THR A 21 0.31 -10.13 10.48
C THR A 21 1.24 -11.31 10.24
N LEU A 22 2.54 -11.11 10.45
CA LEU A 22 3.58 -12.14 10.21
C LEU A 22 3.85 -13.05 11.43
N ASN A 23 3.17 -12.80 12.55
CA ASN A 23 3.23 -13.56 13.81
C ASN A 23 4.65 -13.95 14.28
N GLN A 24 5.61 -13.04 14.10
CA GLN A 24 7.01 -13.23 14.52
C GLN A 24 7.68 -11.89 14.81
N THR A 25 8.73 -11.90 15.61
CA THR A 25 9.59 -10.73 15.81
C THR A 25 10.50 -10.53 14.60
N LEU A 26 10.61 -9.30 14.13
CA LEU A 26 11.44 -8.93 12.98
C LEU A 26 12.61 -8.05 13.43
N ASN A 27 13.78 -8.30 12.85
CA ASN A 27 14.93 -7.40 13.00
C ASN A 27 14.96 -6.46 11.79
N LEU A 28 14.60 -5.19 12.02
CA LEU A 28 14.43 -4.20 10.96
C LEU A 28 15.76 -3.75 10.33
N GLU A 29 16.85 -3.73 11.10
CA GLU A 29 18.20 -3.44 10.59
C GLU A 29 18.63 -4.48 9.55
N LYS A 30 18.50 -5.77 9.88
CA LYS A 30 18.82 -6.88 8.95
C LYS A 30 17.93 -6.90 7.72
N ILE A 31 16.68 -6.45 7.85
CA ILE A 31 15.75 -6.37 6.73
C ILE A 31 16.19 -5.26 5.78
N ALA A 32 16.50 -4.07 6.29
CA ALA A 32 16.98 -2.97 5.46
C ALA A 32 18.30 -3.30 4.73
N GLU A 33 19.21 -4.05 5.37
CA GLU A 33 20.46 -4.50 4.73
C GLU A 33 20.22 -5.50 3.58
N ARG A 34 19.20 -6.36 3.68
CA ARG A 34 19.02 -7.52 2.80
C ARG A 34 17.94 -7.36 1.75
N VAL A 35 16.94 -6.52 2.01
CA VAL A 35 15.78 -6.33 1.14
C VAL A 35 16.02 -5.12 0.25
N PRO A 36 16.11 -5.31 -1.08
CA PRO A 36 16.30 -4.19 -2.01
C PRO A 36 15.19 -3.15 -1.86
N ASN A 37 15.58 -1.88 -1.84
CA ASN A 37 14.68 -0.73 -1.70
C ASN A 37 13.91 -0.64 -0.36
N ALA A 38 14.24 -1.48 0.62
CA ALA A 38 13.74 -1.28 1.98
C ALA A 38 14.61 -0.22 2.68
N GLU A 39 13.97 0.71 3.37
CA GLU A 39 14.62 1.73 4.16
C GLU A 39 14.19 1.62 5.63
N TYR A 40 15.16 1.70 6.53
CA TYR A 40 14.91 1.75 7.97
C TYR A 40 15.85 2.75 8.62
N SER A 41 15.28 3.82 9.17
CA SER A 41 15.99 4.89 9.85
C SER A 41 15.33 5.12 11.22
N PRO A 42 15.82 4.49 12.31
CA PRO A 42 15.22 4.59 13.64
C PRO A 42 15.25 6.02 14.19
N GLU A 43 16.25 6.81 13.78
CA GLU A 43 16.51 8.18 14.20
C GLU A 43 15.77 9.23 13.33
N HIS A 44 14.61 8.93 12.76
CA HIS A 44 13.78 9.98 12.14
C HIS A 44 12.82 10.63 13.15
N PRO A 45 13.28 11.61 13.96
CA PRO A 45 12.40 12.65 14.44
C PRO A 45 12.96 14.04 14.11
N ARG A 46 12.44 14.67 13.04
CA ARG A 46 12.09 16.11 12.99
C ARG A 46 11.13 16.36 11.82
N HIS A 47 9.86 16.08 12.06
CA HIS A 47 8.86 17.12 11.80
C HIS A 47 8.39 17.63 13.16
#